data_AF-A0AAV6BEX5-F1
#
_entry.id   AF-A0AAV6BEX5-F1
#
_cell.length_a   1.000
_cell.length_b   1.000
_cell.length_c   1.000
_cell.angle_alpha   90.00
_cell.angle_beta   90.00
_cell.angle_gamma   90.00
#
_symmetry.space_group_name_H-M   'P 1'
#
loop_
_entity.id
_entity.type
_entity.pdbx_description
1 polymer ?
#
loop_
_entity_poly.entity_id
_entity_poly.type
_entity_poly.pdbx_seq_one_letter_code
_entity_poly.pdbx_strand_id
1 'polypeptide(L)'
;MSERRSQLFGVMGEFSTPEDLLAATKKAREAGYKHVEAYTPFPIEGLAEAVGFKWTAVPLLTLIGGVGGGLTGFGLQYWVAAITYPINIGGRPLNSWPAFIPVTFELTVLGASIFAVVSMLALNKLPQPYHPVFNVERF
;
A
#
# COMPACT_ATOMS: atom_id res chain seq x y z
N MET A 1 -24.78 14.90 -36.64
CA MET A 1 -23.73 15.22 -35.64
C MET A 1 -24.28 14.76 -34.28
N SER A 2 -23.94 13.56 -33.82
CA SER A 2 -24.54 12.99 -32.59
C SER A 2 -23.89 13.66 -31.38
N GLU A 3 -24.67 14.39 -30.57
CA GLU A 3 -24.24 14.92 -29.29
C GLU A 3 -23.78 13.75 -28.40
N ARG A 4 -22.47 13.62 -28.19
CA ARG A 4 -21.95 12.74 -27.15
C ARG A 4 -22.32 13.36 -25.81
N ARG A 5 -23.48 12.99 -25.25
CA ARG A 5 -23.80 13.22 -23.84
C ARG A 5 -22.64 12.65 -23.02
N SER A 6 -21.81 13.52 -22.44
CA SER A 6 -20.80 13.08 -21.48
C SER A 6 -21.54 12.36 -20.36
N GLN A 7 -21.25 11.08 -20.15
CA GLN A 7 -21.84 10.35 -19.03
C GLN A 7 -21.42 11.06 -17.74
N LEU A 8 -22.40 11.45 -16.93
CA LEU A 8 -22.15 12.10 -15.65
C LEU A 8 -21.41 11.10 -14.74
N PHE A 9 -20.15 11.40 -14.41
CA PHE A 9 -19.34 10.58 -13.52
C PHE A 9 -19.73 10.78 -12.04
N GLY A 10 -19.95 12.04 -11.65
CA GLY A 10 -20.33 12.41 -10.28
C GLY A 10 -20.49 13.91 -10.12
N VAL A 11 -20.81 14.33 -8.89
CA VAL A 11 -20.85 15.73 -8.47
C VAL A 11 -19.71 16.00 -7.49
N MET A 12 -19.10 17.19 -7.56
CA MET A 12 -17.99 17.58 -6.71
C MET A 12 -18.31 18.90 -6.00
N GLY A 13 -17.98 18.98 -4.71
CA GLY A 13 -18.05 20.19 -3.91
C GLY A 13 -16.64 20.66 -3.53
N GLU A 14 -16.37 21.95 -3.71
CA GLU A 14 -15.15 22.61 -3.26
C GLU A 14 -15.36 23.16 -1.84
N PHE A 15 -14.39 22.95 -0.94
CA PHE A 15 -14.43 23.42 0.44
C PHE A 15 -13.16 24.18 0.79
N SER A 16 -13.29 25.33 1.45
CA SER A 16 -12.15 26.17 1.82
C SER A 16 -11.42 25.69 3.07
N THR A 17 -12.07 24.90 3.94
CA THR A 17 -11.49 24.43 5.19
C THR A 17 -11.58 22.89 5.32
N PRO A 18 -10.58 22.25 5.97
CA PRO A 18 -10.62 20.83 6.32
C PRO A 18 -11.86 20.42 7.12
N GLU A 19 -12.30 21.29 8.02
CA GLU A 19 -13.43 21.05 8.92
C GLU A 19 -14.75 20.99 8.15
N ASP A 20 -14.95 21.91 7.19
CA ASP A 20 -16.13 21.94 6.34
C ASP A 20 -16.20 20.68 5.46
N LEU A 21 -15.07 20.28 4.87
CA LEU A 21 -14.97 19.06 4.08
C LEU A 21 -15.33 17.82 4.92
N LEU A 22 -14.79 17.71 6.13
CA LEU A 22 -15.05 16.59 7.03
C LEU A 22 -16.54 16.53 7.42
N ALA A 23 -17.12 17.67 7.78
CA ALA A 23 -18.54 17.77 8.12
C ALA A 23 -19.44 17.42 6.93
N ALA A 24 -19.11 17.91 5.73
CA ALA A 24 -19.83 17.58 4.51
C ALA A 24 -19.73 16.09 4.16
N THR A 25 -18.56 15.49 4.31
CA THR A 25 -18.34 14.05 4.07
C THR A 25 -19.18 13.19 5.01
N LYS A 26 -19.22 13.54 6.31
CA LYS A 26 -20.08 12.86 7.30
C LYS A 26 -21.56 12.96 6.93
N LYS A 27 -22.04 14.16 6.60
CA LYS A 27 -23.43 14.37 6.16
C LYS A 27 -23.78 13.58 4.90
N ALA A 28 -22.87 13.52 3.92
CA ALA A 28 -23.06 12.72 2.72
C ALA A 28 -23.17 11.23 3.07
N ARG A 29 -22.33 10.74 3.99
CA ARG A 29 -22.39 9.35 4.43
C ARG A 29 -23.68 9.03 5.19
N GLU A 30 -24.11 9.91 6.09
CA GLU A 30 -25.37 9.80 6.85
C GLU A 30 -26.60 9.86 5.94
N ALA A 31 -26.55 10.65 4.86
CA ALA A 31 -27.58 10.68 3.83
C ALA A 31 -27.65 9.39 2.98
N GLY A 32 -26.77 8.41 3.23
CA GLY A 32 -26.80 7.09 2.59
C GLY A 32 -25.92 6.97 1.34
N TYR A 33 -25.15 8.01 0.99
CA TYR A 33 -24.22 7.92 -0.13
C TYR A 33 -23.06 6.97 0.20
N LYS A 34 -22.91 5.91 -0.61
CA LYS A 34 -21.89 4.88 -0.41
C LYS A 34 -20.61 5.14 -1.21
N HIS A 35 -20.74 5.79 -2.37
CA HIS A 35 -19.64 6.14 -3.27
C HIS A 35 -19.29 7.62 -3.04
N VAL A 36 -18.60 7.89 -1.94
CA VAL A 36 -18.12 9.22 -1.57
C VAL A 36 -16.61 9.14 -1.56
N GLU A 37 -15.95 10.10 -2.19
CA GLU A 37 -14.50 10.26 -2.18
C GLU A 37 -14.18 11.68 -1.73
N ALA A 38 -13.11 11.84 -0.96
CA ALA A 38 -12.63 13.13 -0.52
C ALA A 38 -11.18 13.29 -1.00
N TYR A 39 -10.93 14.37 -1.75
CA TYR A 39 -9.62 14.69 -2.32
C TYR A 39 -9.01 15.82 -1.51
N THR A 40 -7.84 15.58 -0.92
CA THR A 40 -7.14 16.54 -0.07
C THR A 40 -5.64 16.54 -0.36
N PRO A 41 -4.95 17.69 -0.30
CA PRO A 41 -3.51 17.75 -0.56
C PRO A 41 -2.67 17.20 0.60
N PHE A 42 -3.28 16.95 1.76
CA PHE A 42 -2.65 16.40 2.96
C PHE A 42 -3.65 15.51 3.72
N PRO A 43 -3.17 14.58 4.57
CA PRO A 43 -4.06 13.75 5.39
C PRO A 43 -4.81 14.59 6.42
N ILE A 44 -6.14 14.43 6.45
CA ILE A 44 -7.02 15.01 7.47
C ILE A 44 -7.44 13.88 8.43
N GLU A 45 -7.28 14.11 9.73
CA GLU A 45 -7.66 13.16 10.77
C GLU A 45 -9.18 12.88 10.74
N GLY A 46 -9.58 11.62 10.83
CA GLY A 46 -10.99 11.23 10.82
C GLY A 46 -11.66 11.21 9.44
N LEU A 47 -10.98 11.68 8.38
CA LEU A 47 -11.56 11.73 7.03
C LEU A 47 -11.70 10.33 6.43
N ALA A 48 -10.73 9.44 6.65
CA ALA A 48 -10.80 8.06 6.16
C ALA A 48 -12.03 7.34 6.74
N GLU A 49 -12.29 7.52 8.04
CA GLU A 49 -13.45 6.98 8.74
C GLU A 49 -14.75 7.63 8.24
N ALA A 50 -14.74 8.94 7.99
CA ALA A 50 -15.90 9.68 7.46
C ALA A 50 -16.30 9.21 6.05
N VAL A 51 -15.31 8.96 5.18
CA VAL A 51 -15.51 8.35 3.85
C VAL A 51 -15.98 6.89 3.98
N GLY A 52 -15.56 6.22 5.04
CA GLY A 52 -15.95 4.85 5.37
C GLY A 52 -14.92 3.80 4.97
N PHE A 53 -13.64 4.17 4.91
CA PHE A 53 -12.54 3.20 4.86
C PHE A 53 -12.50 2.40 6.16
N LYS A 54 -12.63 1.07 6.05
CA LYS A 54 -12.65 0.18 7.22
C LYS A 54 -11.37 -0.61 7.37
N TRP A 55 -10.85 -1.17 6.28
CA TRP A 55 -9.71 -2.07 6.29
C TRP A 55 -9.01 -2.05 4.94
N THR A 56 -7.69 -2.24 4.94
CA THR A 56 -6.89 -2.39 3.72
C THR A 56 -6.11 -3.70 3.77
N ALA A 57 -5.91 -4.33 2.63
CA ALA A 57 -5.13 -5.57 2.54
C ALA A 57 -3.60 -5.33 2.56
N VAL A 58 -3.16 -4.06 2.52
CA VAL A 58 -1.75 -3.67 2.47
C VAL A 58 -0.94 -4.29 3.61
N PRO A 59 -1.36 -4.20 4.91
CA PRO A 59 -0.56 -4.75 6.00
C PRO A 59 -0.35 -6.27 5.90
N LEU A 60 -1.38 -7.00 5.43
CA LEU A 60 -1.30 -8.45 5.26
C LEU A 60 -0.31 -8.81 4.13
N LEU A 61 -0.38 -8.10 3.01
CA LEU A 61 0.54 -8.33 1.89
C LEU A 61 1.99 -7.96 2.25
N THR A 62 2.19 -6.88 3.01
CA THR A 62 3.49 -6.52 3.60
C THR A 62 4.04 -7.62 4.48
N LEU A 63 3.21 -8.22 5.34
CA LEU A 63 3.61 -9.34 6.20
C LEU A 63 4.03 -10.56 5.36
N ILE A 64 3.24 -10.91 4.33
CA ILE A 64 3.57 -12.02 3.41
C ILE A 64 4.92 -11.77 2.73
N GLY A 65 5.15 -10.55 2.23
CA GLY A 65 6.43 -10.16 1.64
C GLY A 65 7.60 -10.25 2.60
N GLY A 66 7.41 -9.81 3.86
CA GLY A 66 8.43 -9.91 4.90
C GLY A 66 8.78 -11.35 5.26
N VAL A 67 7.77 -12.19 5.53
CA VAL A 67 7.97 -13.61 5.83
C VAL A 67 8.64 -14.33 4.65
N GLY A 68 8.19 -14.06 3.42
CA GLY A 68 8.80 -14.62 2.21
C GLY A 68 10.27 -14.20 2.03
N GLY A 69 10.58 -12.93 2.27
CA GLY A 69 11.94 -12.39 2.22
C GLY A 69 12.85 -13.02 3.28
N GLY A 70 12.40 -13.12 4.52
CA GLY A 70 13.14 -13.76 5.60
C GLY A 70 13.39 -15.25 5.35
N LEU A 71 12.37 -16.00 4.95
CA LEU A 71 12.51 -17.42 4.60
C LEU A 71 13.49 -17.64 3.45
N THR A 72 13.44 -16.77 2.44
CA THR A 72 14.36 -16.82 1.30
C THR A 72 15.79 -16.48 1.73
N GLY A 73 15.98 -15.46 2.57
CA GLY A 73 17.30 -15.05 3.07
C GLY A 73 17.95 -16.11 3.94
N PHE A 74 17.22 -16.68 4.88
CA PHE A 74 17.75 -17.75 5.72
C PHE A 74 17.95 -19.04 4.92
N GLY A 75 16.97 -19.42 4.10
CA GLY A 75 17.01 -20.63 3.28
C GLY A 75 18.15 -20.64 2.28
N LEU A 76 18.40 -19.52 1.60
CA LEU A 76 19.52 -19.39 0.65
C LEU A 76 20.87 -19.54 1.34
N GLN A 77 21.06 -18.86 2.48
CA GLN A 77 22.32 -18.95 3.25
C GLN A 77 22.57 -20.37 3.76
N TYR A 78 21.53 -21.01 4.31
CA TYR A 78 21.63 -22.40 4.76
C TYR A 78 21.93 -23.34 3.60
N TRP A 79 21.23 -23.20 2.47
CA TRP A 79 21.42 -24.02 1.29
C TRP A 79 22.86 -23.92 0.75
N VAL A 80 23.39 -22.71 0.61
CA VAL A 80 24.77 -22.50 0.11
C VAL A 80 25.79 -23.03 1.12
N ALA A 81 25.66 -22.69 2.40
CA ALA A 81 26.68 -22.99 3.41
C ALA A 81 26.70 -24.45 3.87
N ALA A 82 25.55 -25.14 3.89
CA ALA A 82 25.44 -26.49 4.44
C ALA A 82 25.26 -27.58 3.38
N ILE A 83 24.69 -27.26 2.22
CA ILE A 83 24.31 -28.27 1.21
C ILE A 83 25.16 -28.14 -0.05
N THR A 84 25.12 -26.98 -0.71
CA THR A 84 25.72 -26.82 -2.04
C THR A 84 27.24 -26.81 -2.02
N TYR A 85 27.85 -26.04 -1.12
CA TYR A 85 29.30 -25.91 -1.06
C TYR A 85 29.80 -25.65 0.36
N PRO A 86 29.87 -26.70 1.20
CA PRO A 86 30.31 -26.55 2.58
C PRO A 86 31.81 -26.26 2.67
N ILE A 87 32.15 -25.03 3.09
CA ILE A 87 33.54 -24.60 3.32
C ILE A 87 33.77 -24.45 4.82
N ASN A 88 34.91 -24.96 5.31
CA ASN A 88 35.37 -24.65 6.66
C ASN A 88 35.99 -23.25 6.70
N ILE A 89 35.25 -22.28 7.27
CA ILE A 89 35.71 -20.90 7.46
C ILE A 89 35.94 -20.67 8.96
N GLY A 90 37.20 -20.65 9.37
CA GLY A 90 37.59 -20.35 10.76
C GLY A 90 37.09 -21.37 11.79
N GLY A 91 36.87 -22.63 11.40
CA GLY A 91 36.45 -23.71 12.30
C GLY A 91 34.98 -23.63 12.76
N ARG A 92 34.19 -22.73 12.18
CA ARG A 92 32.78 -22.52 12.58
C ARG A 92 31.88 -23.63 12.05
N PRO A 93 30.76 -23.93 12.74
CA PRO A 93 29.78 -24.87 12.22
C PRO A 93 29.19 -24.36 10.90
N LEU A 94 28.96 -25.27 9.95
CA LEU A 94 28.40 -24.93 8.63
C LEU A 94 27.04 -24.21 8.76
N ASN A 95 26.21 -24.62 9.72
CA ASN A 95 25.00 -23.89 10.10
C ASN A 95 25.30 -22.85 11.19
N SER A 96 25.97 -21.76 10.81
CA SER A 96 26.25 -20.61 11.68
C SER A 96 25.05 -19.66 11.76
N TRP A 97 23.92 -20.15 12.27
CA TRP A 97 22.65 -19.40 12.30
C TRP A 97 22.73 -17.97 12.86
N PRO A 98 23.56 -17.62 13.86
CA PRO A 98 23.66 -16.23 14.34
C PRO A 98 24.26 -15.30 13.28
N ALA A 99 25.18 -15.80 12.45
CA ALA A 99 25.79 -15.04 11.37
C ALA A 99 24.82 -14.80 10.20
N PHE A 100 23.76 -15.60 10.08
CA PHE A 100 22.76 -15.48 9.02
C PHE A 100 21.67 -14.45 9.33
N ILE A 101 21.54 -14.04 10.60
CA ILE A 101 20.48 -13.12 11.06
C ILE A 101 20.56 -11.76 10.36
N PRO A 102 21.72 -11.08 10.24
CA PRO A 102 21.77 -9.77 9.60
C PRO A 102 21.23 -9.79 8.17
N VAL A 103 21.66 -10.74 7.34
CA VAL A 103 21.19 -10.86 5.95
C VAL A 103 19.71 -11.26 5.89
N THR A 104 19.26 -12.15 6.78
CA THR A 104 17.86 -12.55 6.87
C THR A 104 16.96 -11.36 7.23
N PHE A 105 17.40 -10.52 8.17
CA PHE A 105 16.71 -9.30 8.57
C PHE A 105 16.60 -8.33 7.38
N GLU A 106 17.70 -8.07 6.68
CA GLU A 106 17.69 -7.18 5.50
C GLU A 106 16.73 -7.69 4.41
N LEU A 107 16.73 -9.00 4.10
CA LEU A 107 15.78 -9.54 3.12
C LEU A 107 14.33 -9.53 3.62
N THR A 108 14.10 -9.63 4.92
CA THR A 108 12.76 -9.46 5.51
C THR A 108 12.27 -8.03 5.29
N VAL A 109 13.09 -7.02 5.59
CA VAL A 109 12.74 -5.60 5.41
C VAL A 109 12.58 -5.26 3.92
N LEU A 110 13.46 -5.77 3.07
CA LEU A 110 13.37 -5.61 1.62
C LEU A 110 12.09 -6.22 1.06
N GLY A 111 11.79 -7.48 1.41
CA GLY A 111 10.56 -8.16 0.98
C GLY A 111 9.30 -7.45 1.45
N ALA A 112 9.27 -7.02 2.72
CA ALA A 112 8.15 -6.27 3.29
C ALA A 112 7.94 -4.93 2.57
N SER A 113 9.00 -4.14 2.36
CA SER A 113 8.90 -2.82 1.72
C SER A 113 8.47 -2.90 0.25
N ILE A 114 8.99 -3.85 -0.52
CA ILE A 114 8.55 -4.07 -1.91
C ILE A 114 7.07 -4.42 -1.95
N PHE A 115 6.62 -5.38 -1.14
CA PHE A 115 5.22 -5.75 -1.09
C PHE A 115 4.33 -4.60 -0.60
N ALA A 116 4.77 -3.80 0.38
CA ALA A 116 4.03 -2.64 0.85
C ALA A 116 3.78 -1.63 -0.29
N VAL A 117 4.82 -1.28 -1.03
CA VAL A 117 4.73 -0.32 -2.15
C VAL A 117 3.87 -0.88 -3.28
N VAL A 118 4.14 -2.11 -3.73
CA VAL A 118 3.39 -2.73 -4.83
C VAL A 118 1.93 -2.90 -4.46
N SER A 119 1.64 -3.32 -3.22
CA SER A 119 0.26 -3.49 -2.75
C SER A 119 -0.49 -2.16 -2.66
N MET A 120 0.17 -1.12 -2.15
CA MET A 120 -0.43 0.22 -2.09
C MET A 120 -0.77 0.72 -3.50
N LEU A 121 0.16 0.62 -4.45
CA LEU A 121 -0.08 1.03 -5.84
C LEU A 121 -1.21 0.21 -6.47
N ALA A 122 -1.14 -1.13 -6.38
CA ALA A 122 -2.11 -2.01 -7.02
C ALA A 122 -3.52 -1.86 -6.44
N LEU A 123 -3.67 -1.76 -5.11
CA LEU A 123 -4.98 -1.62 -4.46
C LEU A 123 -5.60 -0.24 -4.69
N ASN A 124 -4.78 0.80 -4.87
CA ASN A 124 -5.22 2.13 -5.26
C ASN A 124 -5.38 2.28 -6.79
N LYS A 125 -5.18 1.21 -7.57
CA LYS A 125 -5.26 1.18 -9.04
C LYS A 125 -4.28 2.13 -9.74
N LEU A 126 -3.12 2.36 -9.11
CA LEU A 126 -2.04 3.14 -9.68
C LEU A 126 -1.10 2.26 -10.51
N PRO A 127 -0.52 2.78 -11.61
CA PRO A 127 -0.67 4.14 -12.13
C PRO A 127 -2.01 4.35 -12.84
N GLN A 128 -2.69 5.46 -12.53
CA GLN A 128 -3.90 5.90 -13.22
C GLN A 128 -3.66 7.29 -13.86
N PRO A 129 -3.13 7.35 -15.09
CA PRO A 129 -2.80 8.62 -15.75
C PRO A 129 -4.02 9.50 -16.03
N TYR A 130 -5.22 8.90 -16.14
CA TYR A 130 -6.47 9.63 -16.37
C TYR A 130 -7.55 9.19 -15.38
N HIS A 131 -8.12 10.15 -14.68
CA HIS A 131 -9.33 10.01 -13.87
C HIS A 131 -10.31 11.14 -14.27
N PRO A 132 -11.62 10.87 -14.47
CA PRO A 132 -12.58 11.90 -14.92
C PRO A 132 -12.67 13.15 -14.04
N VAL A 133 -12.27 13.02 -12.78
CA VAL A 133 -12.20 14.13 -11.80
C VAL A 133 -11.20 15.22 -12.21
N PHE A 134 -10.15 14.88 -12.97
CA PHE A 134 -9.16 15.86 -13.45
C PHE A 134 -9.72 16.82 -14.51
N ASN A 135 -10.93 16.59 -15.02
CA ASN A 135 -11.59 17.51 -15.97
C ASN A 135 -12.27 18.70 -15.27
N VAL A 136 -12.27 18.75 -13.94
CA VAL A 136 -12.81 19.89 -13.18
C VAL A 136 -11.79 21.04 -13.24
N GLU A 137 -12.22 22.24 -13.66
CA GLU A 137 -11.32 23.40 -13.87
C GLU A 137 -10.51 23.81 -12.62
N ARG A 138 -11.03 23.49 -11.43
CA ARG A 138 -10.47 23.87 -10.12
C ARG A 138 -9.89 22.68 -9.34
N PHE A 139 -9.57 21.58 -10.02
CA PHE A 139 -8.94 20.42 -9.37
C PHE A 139 -7.48 20.69 -8.99
#